data_AF-A0A496UT13-F1
#
_entry.id   AF-A0A496UT13-F1
#
_cell.length_a   1.000
_cell.length_b   1.000
_cell.length_c   1.000
_cell.angle_alpha   90.00
_cell.angle_beta   90.00
_cell.angle_gamma   90.00
#
_symmetry.space_group_name_H-M   'P 1'
#
loop_
_entity.id
_entity.type
_entity.pdbx_description
1 polymer ?
#
loop_
_entity_poly.entity_id
_entity_poly.type
_entity_poly.pdbx_seq_one_letter_code
_entity_poly.pdbx_strand_id
1 'polypeptide(L)'
;MKTRIRVLLALSILLVAIPTAALAGAENTPESAKQMKALGNMCTETAGARAERQATEPLYDRLGGYERIESLVAVIVHNHAINPDFKEMMTTIDQPRLIKHVTDFVAAGTGGSAKYTGRSLKDSHTPLDFNDADFLSAGADVVKSMQHMGYGQNEIDEFVCILVSLKDQVVFK
;
A
#
# COMPACT_ATOMS: atom_id res chain seq x y z
N MET A 1 30.14 -31.90 -17.20
CA MET A 1 30.10 -30.45 -17.50
C MET A 1 28.80 -29.87 -16.92
N LYS A 2 28.89 -29.13 -15.81
CA LYS A 2 27.76 -28.44 -15.18
C LYS A 2 27.68 -27.01 -15.73
N THR A 3 26.65 -26.70 -16.51
CA THR A 3 26.42 -25.36 -17.04
C THR A 3 25.77 -24.51 -15.96
N ARG A 4 26.50 -23.53 -15.43
CA ARG A 4 25.99 -22.52 -14.50
C ARG A 4 25.25 -21.46 -15.31
N ILE A 5 23.92 -21.47 -15.28
CA ILE A 5 23.11 -20.36 -15.79
C ILE A 5 23.16 -19.26 -14.73
N ARG A 6 23.92 -18.21 -15.01
CA ARG A 6 23.91 -16.95 -14.25
C ARG A 6 22.69 -16.16 -14.72
N VAL A 7 21.59 -16.21 -13.96
CA VAL A 7 20.50 -15.24 -14.11
C VAL A 7 20.94 -13.96 -13.39
N LEU A 8 21.64 -13.09 -14.13
CA LEU A 8 21.80 -11.69 -13.79
C LEU A 8 20.48 -10.98 -14.15
N LEU A 9 19.53 -10.95 -13.22
CA LEU A 9 18.40 -10.03 -13.35
C LEU A 9 18.84 -8.67 -12.79
N ALA A 10 19.37 -7.85 -13.68
CA ALA A 10 19.49 -6.42 -13.46
C ALA A 10 18.09 -5.81 -13.52
N LEU A 11 17.36 -5.85 -12.39
CA LEU A 11 16.23 -4.96 -12.16
C LEU A 11 16.70 -3.76 -11.33
N SER A 12 17.70 -3.09 -11.88
CA SER A 12 18.22 -1.83 -11.36
C SER A 12 17.75 -0.72 -12.28
N ILE A 13 17.06 0.25 -11.68
CA ILE A 13 16.80 1.61 -12.18
C ILE A 13 15.59 1.73 -13.11
N LEU A 14 14.44 1.99 -12.50
CA LEU A 14 13.59 3.09 -12.96
C LEU A 14 13.01 3.83 -11.75
N LEU A 15 13.90 4.38 -10.92
CA LEU A 15 13.55 5.49 -10.03
C LEU A 15 13.90 6.78 -10.78
N VAL A 16 13.12 7.10 -11.81
CA VAL A 16 13.18 8.44 -12.42
C VAL A 16 12.31 9.33 -11.56
N ALA A 17 12.94 10.35 -10.98
CA ALA A 17 12.30 11.39 -10.19
C ALA A 17 11.10 11.98 -10.95
N ILE A 18 9.89 11.79 -10.39
CA ILE A 18 8.73 12.59 -10.76
C ILE A 18 8.82 13.89 -9.94
N PRO A 19 8.71 15.06 -10.58
CA PRO A 19 8.79 16.33 -9.87
C PRO A 19 7.69 16.42 -8.82
N THR A 20 8.10 16.87 -7.64
CA THR A 20 7.25 17.28 -6.53
C THR A 20 6.29 18.40 -6.95
N ALA A 21 4.99 18.08 -6.87
CA ALA A 21 3.86 18.92 -6.47
C ALA A 21 2.61 18.43 -7.23
N ALA A 22 2.10 17.24 -6.87
CA ALA A 22 0.71 16.94 -7.14
C ALA A 22 -0.09 17.69 -6.07
N LEU A 23 -0.99 18.57 -6.48
CA LEU A 23 -2.08 18.95 -5.58
C LEU A 23 -3.01 17.74 -5.56
N ALA A 24 -3.36 17.22 -4.38
CA ALA A 24 -4.42 16.23 -4.28
C ALA A 24 -5.66 16.73 -5.04
N GLY A 25 -6.23 15.87 -5.88
CA GLY A 25 -7.34 16.22 -6.77
C GLY A 25 -6.99 16.59 -8.22
N ALA A 26 -5.72 16.48 -8.65
CA ALA A 26 -5.34 16.58 -10.07
C ALA A 26 -5.96 15.43 -10.89
N GLU A 27 -6.42 15.69 -12.12
CA GLU A 27 -7.09 14.69 -12.96
C GLU A 27 -6.23 13.45 -13.23
N ASN A 28 -6.89 12.29 -13.41
CA ASN A 28 -6.25 11.04 -13.81
C ASN A 28 -5.40 11.25 -15.06
N THR A 29 -4.07 11.17 -14.91
CA THR A 29 -3.13 11.33 -16.03
C THR A 29 -2.96 10.00 -16.79
N PRO A 30 -2.57 10.04 -18.08
CA PRO A 30 -2.18 8.82 -18.81
C PRO A 30 -1.09 8.01 -18.10
N GLU A 31 -0.22 8.67 -17.33
CA GLU A 31 0.81 8.00 -16.55
C GLU A 31 0.22 7.26 -15.34
N SER A 32 -0.71 7.88 -14.61
CA SER A 32 -1.40 7.23 -13.48
C SER A 32 -2.16 5.98 -13.96
N ALA A 33 -2.86 6.08 -15.10
CA ALA A 33 -3.55 4.93 -15.70
C ALA A 33 -2.57 3.80 -16.10
N LYS A 34 -1.42 4.14 -16.67
CA LYS A 34 -0.37 3.18 -17.04
C LYS A 34 0.23 2.50 -15.80
N GLN A 35 0.49 3.26 -14.74
CA GLN A 35 0.99 2.73 -13.47
C GLN A 35 -0.03 1.79 -12.82
N MET A 36 -1.32 2.18 -12.76
CA MET A 36 -2.38 1.32 -12.26
C MET A 36 -2.51 0.02 -13.06
N LYS A 37 -2.41 0.08 -14.39
CA LYS A 37 -2.41 -1.10 -15.25
C LYS A 37 -1.20 -2.00 -14.98
N ALA A 38 -0.03 -1.43 -14.76
CA ALA A 38 1.18 -2.19 -14.41
C ALA A 38 1.03 -2.91 -13.06
N LEU A 39 0.48 -2.23 -12.03
CA LEU A 39 0.17 -2.84 -10.74
C LEU A 39 -0.86 -3.97 -10.87
N GLY A 40 -1.93 -3.76 -11.64
CA GLY A 40 -2.94 -4.79 -11.90
C GLY A 40 -2.36 -6.04 -12.58
N ASN A 41 -1.47 -5.84 -13.55
CA ASN A 41 -0.74 -6.94 -14.19
C ASN A 41 0.15 -7.69 -13.19
N MET A 42 0.98 -6.98 -12.43
CA MET A 42 1.82 -7.57 -11.37
C MET A 42 0.98 -8.39 -10.38
N CYS A 43 -0.17 -7.88 -9.96
CA CYS A 43 -1.04 -8.59 -9.03
C CYS A 43 -1.69 -9.83 -9.64
N THR A 44 -2.04 -9.79 -10.93
CA THR A 44 -2.56 -10.95 -11.66
C THR A 44 -1.49 -12.03 -11.82
N GLU A 45 -0.28 -11.64 -12.24
CA GLU A 45 0.84 -12.55 -12.48
C GLU A 45 1.32 -13.23 -11.18
N THR A 46 1.32 -12.51 -10.06
CA THR A 46 1.78 -13.02 -8.77
C THR A 46 0.70 -13.71 -7.94
N ALA A 47 -0.56 -13.75 -8.39
CA ALA A 47 -1.69 -14.22 -7.58
C ALA A 47 -1.50 -15.62 -7.01
N GLY A 48 -1.02 -16.58 -7.82
CA GLY A 48 -0.77 -17.95 -7.37
C GLY A 48 0.29 -18.03 -6.26
N ALA A 49 1.42 -17.33 -6.46
CA ALA A 49 2.51 -17.31 -5.49
C ALA A 49 2.11 -16.60 -4.18
N ARG A 50 1.28 -15.55 -4.25
CA ARG A 50 0.72 -14.88 -3.06
C ARG A 50 -0.22 -15.82 -2.29
N ALA A 51 -1.11 -16.51 -2.99
CA ALA A 51 -2.03 -17.46 -2.36
C ALA A 51 -1.30 -18.63 -1.67
N GLU A 52 -0.25 -19.17 -2.30
CA GLU A 52 0.57 -20.23 -1.70
C GLU A 52 1.27 -19.75 -0.43
N ARG A 53 1.85 -18.54 -0.45
CA ARG A 53 2.45 -17.96 0.75
C ARG A 53 1.43 -17.74 1.86
N GLN A 54 0.30 -17.10 1.55
CA GLN A 54 -0.77 -16.85 2.52
C GLN A 54 -1.30 -18.14 3.17
N ALA A 55 -1.36 -19.25 2.42
CA ALA A 55 -1.76 -20.55 2.94
C ALA A 55 -0.69 -21.21 3.82
N THR A 56 0.59 -20.91 3.57
CA THR A 56 1.73 -21.44 4.33
C THR A 56 1.95 -20.66 5.63
N GLU A 57 2.01 -19.33 5.51
CA GLU A 57 2.18 -18.39 6.61
C GLU A 57 1.45 -17.09 6.23
N PRO A 58 0.35 -16.75 6.92
CA PRO A 58 -0.41 -15.54 6.66
C PRO A 58 0.47 -14.30 6.62
N LEU A 59 0.14 -13.34 5.74
CA LEU A 59 0.86 -12.08 5.66
C LEU A 59 0.91 -11.37 7.03
N TYR A 60 -0.11 -11.53 7.87
CA TYR A 60 -0.11 -11.04 9.26
C TYR A 60 1.13 -11.46 10.05
N ASP A 61 1.48 -12.75 9.99
CA ASP A 61 2.62 -13.32 10.72
C ASP A 61 3.94 -12.84 10.10
N ARG A 62 4.02 -12.81 8.76
CA ARG A 62 5.17 -12.28 8.01
C ARG A 62 5.39 -10.78 8.22
N LEU A 63 4.33 -10.03 8.51
CA LEU A 63 4.41 -8.63 8.90
C LEU A 63 4.87 -8.44 10.36
N GLY A 64 4.98 -9.52 11.14
CA GLY A 64 5.43 -9.55 12.53
C GLY A 64 4.32 -9.36 13.56
N GLY A 65 3.07 -9.63 13.18
CA GLY A 65 1.91 -9.55 14.07
C GLY A 65 1.51 -8.12 14.45
N TYR A 66 0.53 -8.02 15.36
CA TYR A 66 -0.19 -6.78 15.64
C TYR A 66 0.71 -5.59 16.03
N GLU A 67 1.63 -5.76 16.96
CA GLU A 67 2.50 -4.67 17.45
C GLU A 67 3.43 -4.13 16.35
N ARG A 68 3.93 -5.01 15.48
CA ARG A 68 4.77 -4.58 14.35
C ARG A 68 3.94 -3.93 13.24
N ILE A 69 2.72 -4.42 13.01
CA ILE A 69 1.76 -3.77 12.12
C ILE A 69 1.38 -2.38 12.64
N GLU A 70 1.14 -2.22 13.94
CA GLU A 70 0.85 -0.91 14.54
C GLU A 70 1.99 0.09 14.31
N SER A 71 3.23 -0.38 14.50
CA SER A 71 4.42 0.40 14.20
C SER A 71 4.50 0.79 12.72
N LEU A 72 4.19 -0.13 11.80
CA LEU A 72 4.11 0.14 10.36
C LEU A 72 3.04 1.18 10.04
N VAL A 73 1.86 1.05 10.60
CA VAL A 73 0.76 2.00 10.39
C VAL A 73 1.12 3.38 10.94
N ALA A 74 1.81 3.48 12.07
CA ALA A 74 2.29 4.75 12.60
C ALA A 74 3.26 5.45 11.63
N VAL A 75 4.18 4.69 11.00
CA VAL A 75 5.10 5.23 9.98
C VAL A 75 4.35 5.67 8.72
N ILE A 76 3.35 4.90 8.28
CA ILE A 76 2.49 5.26 7.14
C ILE A 76 1.74 6.58 7.41
N VAL A 77 1.09 6.68 8.59
CA VAL A 77 0.35 7.88 8.99
C VAL A 77 1.28 9.10 9.07
N HIS A 78 2.48 8.93 9.60
CA HIS A 78 3.49 9.99 9.58
C HIS A 78 3.85 10.44 8.16
N ASN A 79 4.11 9.49 7.26
CA ASN A 79 4.46 9.80 5.86
C ASN A 79 3.33 10.55 5.16
N HIS A 80 2.06 10.13 5.34
CA HIS A 80 0.91 10.88 4.84
C HIS A 80 0.80 12.28 5.45
N ALA A 81 1.08 12.44 6.75
CA ALA A 81 0.99 13.74 7.43
C ALA A 81 2.03 14.77 6.94
N ILE A 82 3.13 14.32 6.32
CA ILE A 82 4.14 15.21 5.73
C ILE A 82 4.08 15.28 4.20
N ASN A 83 3.29 14.42 3.56
CA ASN A 83 3.08 14.42 2.12
C ASN A 83 2.29 15.67 1.70
N PRO A 84 2.79 16.53 0.78
CA PRO A 84 2.08 17.72 0.33
C PRO A 84 0.65 17.47 -0.17
N ASP A 85 0.38 16.27 -0.69
CA ASP A 85 -0.92 15.87 -1.23
C ASP A 85 -1.94 15.69 -0.09
N PHE A 86 -1.52 15.20 1.08
CA PHE A 86 -2.41 14.82 2.17
C PHE A 86 -2.24 15.64 3.45
N LYS A 87 -1.12 16.34 3.63
CA LYS A 87 -0.76 16.98 4.91
C LYS A 87 -1.86 17.86 5.49
N GLU A 88 -2.55 18.63 4.64
CA GLU A 88 -3.59 19.56 5.07
C GLU A 88 -4.78 18.79 5.67
N MET A 89 -5.24 17.72 5.03
CA MET A 89 -6.35 16.91 5.55
C MET A 89 -5.95 16.20 6.86
N MET A 90 -4.70 15.72 6.94
CA MET A 90 -4.16 14.99 8.08
C MET A 90 -4.06 15.84 9.35
N THR A 91 -4.09 17.18 9.26
CA THR A 91 -4.14 18.08 10.42
C THR A 91 -5.46 18.00 11.20
N THR A 92 -6.54 17.58 10.55
CA THR A 92 -7.88 17.50 11.14
C THR A 92 -8.25 16.10 11.65
N ILE A 93 -7.39 15.12 11.37
CA ILE A 93 -7.62 13.71 11.72
C ILE A 93 -7.04 13.41 13.11
N ASP A 94 -7.83 12.68 13.92
CA ASP A 94 -7.34 12.03 15.14
C ASP A 94 -6.39 10.88 14.75
N GLN A 95 -5.09 11.18 14.65
CA GLN A 95 -4.08 10.24 14.19
C GLN A 95 -3.93 9.00 15.10
N PRO A 96 -3.91 9.12 16.45
CA PRO A 96 -3.92 7.93 17.32
C PRO A 96 -5.10 6.99 17.03
N ARG A 97 -6.30 7.55 16.85
CA ARG A 97 -7.48 6.74 16.50
C ARG A 97 -7.39 6.14 15.11
N LEU A 98 -6.86 6.89 14.13
CA LEU A 98 -6.61 6.39 12.78
C LEU A 98 -5.64 5.20 12.81
N ILE A 99 -4.51 5.34 13.51
CA ILE A 99 -3.51 4.28 13.64
C ILE A 99 -4.13 3.01 14.19
N LYS A 100 -4.93 3.12 15.26
CA LYS A 100 -5.62 1.97 15.83
C LYS A 100 -6.55 1.29 14.81
N HIS A 101 -7.40 2.07 14.14
CA HIS A 101 -8.38 1.54 13.19
C HIS A 101 -7.72 0.87 11.98
N VAL A 102 -6.69 1.50 11.43
CA VAL A 102 -5.95 0.94 10.29
C VAL A 102 -5.15 -0.29 10.71
N THR A 103 -4.61 -0.33 11.93
CA THR A 103 -3.96 -1.53 12.49
C THR A 103 -4.95 -2.69 12.60
N ASP A 104 -6.14 -2.45 13.16
CA ASP A 104 -7.19 -3.48 13.24
C ASP A 104 -7.63 -3.96 11.84
N PHE A 105 -7.75 -3.03 10.88
CA PHE A 105 -8.11 -3.34 9.50
C PHE A 105 -7.03 -4.18 8.80
N VAL A 106 -5.76 -3.78 8.89
CA VAL A 106 -4.64 -4.51 8.30
C VAL A 106 -4.49 -5.87 8.94
N ALA A 107 -4.54 -5.97 10.27
CA ALA A 107 -4.45 -7.25 10.96
C ALA A 107 -5.58 -8.20 10.53
N ALA A 108 -6.82 -7.73 10.44
CA ALA A 108 -7.95 -8.53 9.95
C ALA A 108 -7.77 -8.95 8.48
N GLY A 109 -7.34 -8.02 7.62
CA GLY A 109 -7.20 -8.24 6.18
C GLY A 109 -6.01 -9.12 5.77
N THR A 110 -5.02 -9.29 6.65
CA THR A 110 -3.80 -10.06 6.38
C THR A 110 -3.78 -11.44 7.04
N GLY A 111 -4.87 -11.81 7.71
CA GLY A 111 -5.06 -13.14 8.32
C GLY A 111 -4.92 -13.19 9.84
N GLY A 112 -4.78 -12.04 10.51
CA GLY A 112 -4.80 -11.94 11.96
C GLY A 112 -6.21 -11.99 12.55
N SER A 113 -6.30 -12.14 13.88
CA SER A 113 -7.57 -12.28 14.60
C SER A 113 -8.25 -10.97 14.99
N ALA A 114 -7.69 -9.83 14.58
CA ALA A 114 -8.25 -8.52 14.92
C ALA A 114 -9.65 -8.36 14.31
N LYS A 115 -10.53 -7.69 15.05
CA LYS A 115 -11.86 -7.33 14.54
C LYS A 115 -11.90 -5.85 14.22
N TYR A 116 -11.98 -5.52 12.93
CA TYR A 116 -12.22 -4.16 12.51
C TYR A 116 -13.67 -3.75 12.81
N THR A 117 -13.84 -2.67 13.57
CA THR A 117 -15.15 -2.10 13.94
C THR A 117 -15.31 -0.65 13.52
N GLY A 118 -14.44 -0.17 12.64
CA GLY A 118 -14.51 1.18 12.08
C GLY A 118 -15.56 1.29 10.96
N ARG A 119 -15.59 2.47 10.33
CA ARG A 119 -16.43 2.73 9.14
C ARG A 119 -15.99 1.85 7.98
N SER A 120 -16.88 1.60 7.02
CA SER A 120 -16.44 0.94 5.78
C SER A 120 -15.36 1.78 5.08
N LEU A 121 -14.55 1.15 4.22
CA LEU A 121 -13.60 1.88 3.38
C LEU A 121 -14.33 2.94 2.55
N LYS A 122 -15.47 2.58 1.96
CA LYS A 122 -16.28 3.48 1.15
C LYS A 122 -16.73 4.72 1.93
N ASP A 123 -17.29 4.53 3.12
CA ASP A 123 -17.77 5.67 3.95
C ASP A 123 -16.62 6.54 4.44
N SER A 124 -15.44 5.96 4.63
CA SER A 124 -14.26 6.69 5.10
C SER A 124 -13.64 7.56 4.02
N HIS A 125 -13.66 7.10 2.76
CA HIS A 125 -12.95 7.74 1.65
C HIS A 125 -13.85 8.52 0.68
N THR A 126 -15.17 8.27 0.67
CA THR A 126 -16.12 9.02 -0.19
C THR A 126 -16.00 10.55 -0.03
N PRO A 127 -15.86 11.11 1.18
CA PRO A 127 -15.71 12.57 1.35
C PRO A 127 -14.40 13.15 0.80
N LEU A 128 -13.42 12.29 0.46
CA LEU A 128 -12.08 12.70 0.07
C LEU A 128 -11.94 12.89 -1.45
N ASP A 129 -12.89 12.35 -2.23
CA ASP A 129 -12.95 12.47 -3.70
C ASP A 129 -11.63 12.08 -4.41
N PHE A 130 -10.99 11.02 -3.92
CA PHE A 130 -9.71 10.56 -4.46
C PHE A 130 -9.84 10.00 -5.88
N ASN A 131 -8.79 10.25 -6.66
CA ASN A 131 -8.55 9.69 -7.99
C ASN A 131 -7.35 8.71 -7.99
N ASP A 132 -6.95 8.19 -9.16
CA ASP A 132 -5.86 7.21 -9.27
C ASP A 132 -4.50 7.78 -8.84
N ALA A 133 -4.24 9.07 -9.10
CA ALA A 133 -3.00 9.71 -8.70
C ALA A 133 -2.89 9.84 -7.18
N ASP A 134 -3.99 10.19 -6.50
CA ASP A 134 -4.04 10.22 -5.03
C ASP A 134 -3.79 8.81 -4.46
N PHE A 135 -4.44 7.80 -5.04
CA PHE A 135 -4.25 6.40 -4.62
C PHE A 135 -2.80 5.94 -4.80
N LEU A 136 -2.16 6.28 -5.92
CA LEU A 136 -0.75 5.97 -6.18
C LEU A 136 0.20 6.72 -5.23
N SER A 137 -0.08 7.99 -4.91
CA SER A 137 0.71 8.78 -3.95
C SER A 137 0.63 8.17 -2.55
N ALA A 138 -0.57 7.80 -2.09
CA ALA A 138 -0.74 7.11 -0.82
C ALA A 138 -0.07 5.73 -0.82
N GLY A 139 -0.22 4.95 -1.89
CA GLY A 139 0.47 3.66 -2.07
C GLY A 139 1.99 3.78 -2.03
N ALA A 140 2.56 4.86 -2.58
CA ALA A 140 3.99 5.11 -2.54
C ALA A 140 4.49 5.37 -1.11
N ASP A 141 3.72 6.08 -0.28
CA ASP A 141 4.05 6.27 1.15
C ASP A 141 4.00 4.94 1.92
N VAL A 142 3.05 4.05 1.60
CA VAL A 142 3.00 2.69 2.16
C VAL A 142 4.27 1.91 1.79
N VAL A 143 4.64 1.86 0.51
CA VAL A 143 5.83 1.14 0.05
C VAL A 143 7.10 1.69 0.72
N LYS A 144 7.27 3.02 0.80
CA LYS A 144 8.39 3.66 1.51
C LYS A 144 8.44 3.26 2.98
N SER A 145 7.29 3.24 3.66
CA SER A 145 7.20 2.84 5.06
C SER A 145 7.63 1.40 5.26
N MET A 146 7.19 0.50 4.38
CA MET A 146 7.56 -0.91 4.47
C MET A 146 9.05 -1.13 4.19
N GLN A 147 9.61 -0.45 3.18
CA GLN A 147 11.04 -0.49 2.88
C GLN A 147 11.87 0.06 4.04
N HIS A 148 11.44 1.17 4.65
CA HIS A 148 12.10 1.76 5.83
C HIS A 148 12.15 0.78 7.01
N MET A 149 11.11 -0.02 7.19
CA MET A 149 11.04 -1.05 8.24
C MET A 149 11.69 -2.38 7.87
N GLY A 150 12.31 -2.47 6.69
CA GLY A 150 13.09 -3.63 6.24
C GLY A 150 12.23 -4.83 5.81
N TYR A 151 10.98 -4.61 5.40
CA TYR A 151 10.17 -5.70 4.81
C TYR A 151 10.73 -6.15 3.46
N GLY A 152 10.59 -7.44 3.17
CA GLY A 152 11.00 -8.02 1.89
C GLY A 152 10.04 -7.65 0.76
N GLN A 153 10.51 -7.82 -0.48
CA GLN A 153 9.72 -7.51 -1.67
C GLN A 153 8.43 -8.34 -1.74
N ASN A 154 8.46 -9.59 -1.27
CA ASN A 154 7.28 -10.45 -1.27
C ASN A 154 6.17 -9.91 -0.36
N GLU A 155 6.51 -9.37 0.81
CA GLU A 155 5.54 -8.74 1.72
C GLU A 155 5.01 -7.43 1.12
N ILE A 156 5.90 -6.61 0.54
CA ILE A 156 5.54 -5.34 -0.09
C ILE A 156 4.57 -5.54 -1.25
N ASP A 157 4.90 -6.43 -2.20
CA ASP A 157 4.08 -6.69 -3.38
C ASP A 157 2.70 -7.25 -2.98
N GLU A 158 2.68 -8.12 -1.97
CA GLU A 158 1.45 -8.71 -1.48
C GLU A 158 0.56 -7.67 -0.79
N PHE A 159 1.14 -6.79 0.03
CA PHE A 159 0.43 -5.67 0.64
C PHE A 159 -0.11 -4.70 -0.41
N VAL A 160 0.71 -4.33 -1.40
CA VAL A 160 0.29 -3.48 -2.54
C VAL A 160 -0.87 -4.12 -3.29
N CYS A 161 -0.83 -5.43 -3.55
CA CYS A 161 -1.93 -6.10 -4.23
C CYS A 161 -3.21 -6.18 -3.41
N ILE A 162 -3.12 -6.25 -2.08
CA ILE A 162 -4.29 -6.08 -1.21
C ILE A 162 -4.86 -4.67 -1.37
N LEU A 163 -4.03 -3.62 -1.32
CA LEU A 163 -4.48 -2.24 -1.54
C LEU A 163 -5.15 -2.07 -2.91
N VAL A 164 -4.51 -2.54 -3.98
CA VAL A 164 -5.07 -2.48 -5.35
C VAL A 164 -6.43 -3.17 -5.43
N SER A 165 -6.64 -4.29 -4.73
CA SER A 165 -7.95 -4.97 -4.68
C SER A 165 -9.05 -4.17 -3.98
N LEU A 166 -8.67 -3.17 -3.17
CA LEU A 166 -9.58 -2.30 -2.41
C LEU A 166 -9.81 -0.95 -3.09
N LYS A 167 -9.15 -0.68 -4.23
CA LYS A 167 -9.18 0.61 -4.93
C LYS A 167 -10.60 1.14 -5.17
N ASP A 168 -11.52 0.30 -5.61
CA ASP A 168 -12.90 0.70 -5.95
C ASP A 168 -13.73 1.11 -4.72
N GLN A 169 -13.18 0.92 -3.50
CA GLN A 169 -13.76 1.40 -2.25
C GLN A 169 -13.08 2.67 -1.72
N VAL A 170 -12.10 3.21 -2.45
CA VAL A 170 -11.27 4.36 -2.04
C VAL A 170 -11.30 5.46 -3.11
N VAL A 171 -11.25 5.08 -4.39
CA VAL A 171 -11.24 5.98 -5.54
C VAL A 171 -12.64 6.08 -6.12
N PHE A 172 -13.16 7.31 -6.24
CA PHE A 172 -14.53 7.58 -6.71
C PHE A 172 -14.60 8.53 -7.90
N LYS A 173 -13.44 9.00 -8.38
CA LYS A 173 -13.29 9.98 -9.46
C LYS A 173 -12.62 9.39 -10.70
#